data_AF-A0AAP3CP60-F1
#
_entry.id   AF-A0AAP3CP60-F1
#
_cell.length_a   1.000
_cell.length_b   1.000
_cell.length_c   1.000
_cell.angle_alpha   90.00
_cell.angle_beta   90.00
_cell.angle_gamma   90.00
#
_symmetry.space_group_name_H-M   'P 1'
#
loop_
_entity.id
_entity.type
_entity.pdbx_description
1 polymer ?
#
loop_
_entity_poly.entity_id
_entity_poly.type
_entity_poly.pdbx_seq_one_letter_code
_entity_poly.pdbx_strand_id
1 'polypeptide(L)'
;MSRKNRVVILTAISAFLFCAMIAAASLSPLADTGSSANQFNSIGMWSAIGMILVFYLIPILMYMLGVDAMKFVMAALCGMGLLIHLSTAAIVLMVSVFGDHPLSDVITVMGLCLASAAVNIIWFFAVFRSSSKKPVTRNFT
;
A
#
# COMPACT_ATOMS: atom_id res chain seq x y z
N MET A 1 -16.34 5.49 14.29
CA MET A 1 -15.32 4.45 14.02
C MET A 1 -14.15 4.63 14.98
N SER A 2 -13.70 3.59 15.68
CA SER A 2 -12.54 3.67 16.59
C SER A 2 -11.23 3.85 15.83
N ARG A 3 -10.17 4.37 16.48
CA ARG A 3 -8.83 4.47 15.88
C ARG A 3 -8.34 3.10 15.41
N LYS A 4 -8.48 2.06 16.25
CA LYS A 4 -8.10 0.69 15.95
C LYS A 4 -8.78 0.18 14.67
N ASN A 5 -10.10 0.38 14.54
CA ASN A 5 -10.83 -0.04 13.34
C ASN A 5 -10.33 0.72 12.11
N ARG A 6 -10.05 2.03 12.22
CA ARG A 6 -9.54 2.83 11.11
C ARG A 6 -8.19 2.31 10.61
N VAL A 7 -7.28 1.97 11.53
CA VAL A 7 -5.97 1.40 11.20
C VAL A 7 -6.13 0.08 10.46
N VAL A 8 -6.97 -0.83 10.97
CA VAL A 8 -7.23 -2.13 10.34
C VAL A 8 -7.81 -1.96 8.93
N ILE A 9 -8.83 -1.11 8.76
CA ILE A 9 -9.45 -0.89 7.44
C ILE A 9 -8.45 -0.28 6.45
N LEU A 10 -7.71 0.75 6.85
CA LEU A 10 -6.75 1.39 5.94
C LEU A 10 -5.60 0.44 5.56
N THR A 11 -5.14 -0.40 6.48
CA THR A 11 -4.14 -1.43 6.19
C THR A 11 -4.68 -2.50 5.24
N ALA A 12 -5.94 -2.94 5.42
CA ALA A 12 -6.57 -3.89 4.52
C ALA A 12 -6.76 -3.31 3.10
N ILE A 13 -7.17 -2.04 2.99
CA ILE A 13 -7.28 -1.33 1.71
C ILE A 13 -5.90 -1.22 1.05
N SER A 14 -4.86 -0.85 1.81
CA SER A 14 -3.49 -0.77 1.28
C SER A 14 -3.00 -2.13 0.76
N ALA A 15 -3.22 -3.21 1.51
CA ALA A 15 -2.87 -4.57 1.08
C ALA A 15 -3.59 -4.96 -0.23
N PHE A 16 -4.89 -4.70 -0.31
CA PHE A 16 -5.69 -4.99 -1.49
C PHE A 16 -5.18 -4.21 -2.72
N LEU A 17 -4.95 -2.90 -2.58
CA LEU A 17 -4.44 -2.07 -3.66
C LEU A 17 -3.05 -2.50 -4.12
N PHE A 18 -2.19 -2.92 -3.19
CA PHE A 18 -0.87 -3.47 -3.54
C PHE A 18 -1.01 -4.76 -4.36
N CYS A 19 -1.86 -5.70 -3.92
CA CYS A 19 -2.10 -6.93 -4.67
C CYS A 19 -2.69 -6.66 -6.05
N ALA A 20 -3.63 -5.71 -6.14
CA ALA A 20 -4.20 -5.27 -7.42
C ALA A 20 -3.14 -4.64 -8.32
N MET A 21 -2.21 -3.84 -7.76
CA MET A 21 -1.10 -3.26 -8.50
C MET A 21 -0.19 -4.34 -9.08
N ILE A 22 0.15 -5.38 -8.31
CA ILE A 22 0.95 -6.52 -8.80
C ILE A 22 0.25 -7.19 -9.98
N ALA A 23 -1.03 -7.52 -9.83
CA ALA A 23 -1.79 -8.16 -10.91
C ALA A 23 -1.91 -7.27 -12.16
N ALA A 24 -2.14 -5.98 -11.99
CA ALA A 24 -2.21 -5.02 -13.09
C ALA A 24 -0.86 -4.84 -13.78
N ALA A 25 0.25 -4.77 -13.02
CA ALA A 25 1.59 -4.70 -13.58
C ALA A 25 1.89 -5.94 -14.43
N SER A 26 1.50 -7.13 -13.95
CA SER A 26 1.61 -8.39 -14.68
C SER A 26 0.74 -8.52 -15.93
N LEU A 27 -0.29 -7.68 -16.08
CA LEU A 27 -1.15 -7.59 -17.27
C LEU A 27 -0.74 -6.47 -18.24
N SER A 28 0.20 -5.63 -17.85
CA SER A 28 0.65 -4.46 -18.61
C SER A 28 1.98 -4.74 -19.31
N PRO A 29 2.44 -3.84 -20.21
CA PRO A 29 3.75 -3.97 -20.85
C PRO A 29 4.95 -4.09 -19.88
N LEU A 30 4.76 -3.77 -18.59
CA LEU A 30 5.78 -3.99 -17.55
C LEU A 30 6.17 -5.46 -17.40
N ALA A 31 5.29 -6.40 -17.73
CA ALA A 31 5.60 -7.83 -17.67
C ALA A 31 6.74 -8.25 -18.62
N ASP A 32 6.98 -7.47 -19.68
CA ASP A 32 7.97 -7.79 -20.72
C ASP A 32 9.30 -7.04 -20.53
N THR A 33 9.45 -6.28 -19.44
CA THR A 33 10.64 -5.45 -19.18
C THR A 33 11.87 -6.23 -18.71
N GLY A 34 11.77 -7.55 -18.51
CA GLY A 34 12.92 -8.40 -18.19
C GLY A 34 12.53 -9.83 -17.79
N SER A 35 13.53 -10.72 -17.74
CA SER A 35 13.33 -12.14 -17.42
C SER A 35 12.82 -12.41 -16.00
N SER A 36 12.97 -11.45 -15.09
CA SER A 36 12.48 -11.51 -13.71
C SER A 36 11.14 -10.82 -13.50
N ALA A 37 10.53 -10.24 -14.54
CA ALA A 37 9.25 -9.56 -14.43
C ALA A 37 8.11 -10.56 -14.21
N ASN A 38 7.15 -10.20 -13.37
CA ASN A 38 6.02 -11.07 -13.06
C ASN A 38 5.04 -11.10 -14.23
N GLN A 39 4.93 -12.24 -14.88
CA GLN A 39 3.93 -12.50 -15.92
C GLN A 39 2.57 -12.83 -15.29
N PHE A 40 1.48 -12.51 -16.00
CA PHE A 40 0.14 -12.82 -15.51
C PHE A 40 -0.04 -14.32 -15.27
N ASN A 41 -0.66 -14.65 -14.13
CA ASN A 41 -0.89 -16.02 -13.69
C ASN A 41 0.39 -16.88 -13.51
N SER A 42 1.56 -16.26 -13.42
CA SER A 42 2.82 -16.95 -13.10
C SER A 42 2.95 -17.24 -11.61
N ILE A 43 3.82 -18.20 -11.27
CA ILE A 43 4.21 -18.48 -9.88
C ILE A 43 4.83 -17.23 -9.23
N GLY A 44 5.57 -16.43 -10.00
CA GLY A 44 6.16 -15.15 -9.54
C GLY A 44 5.10 -14.16 -9.08
N MET A 45 4.04 -13.94 -9.87
CA MET A 45 2.93 -13.06 -9.50
C MET A 45 2.23 -13.53 -8.21
N TRP A 46 1.85 -14.81 -8.15
CA TRP A 46 1.13 -15.36 -7.00
C TRP A 46 1.99 -15.38 -5.72
N SER A 47 3.29 -15.67 -5.85
CA SER A 47 4.22 -15.62 -4.71
C SER A 47 4.42 -14.19 -4.19
N ALA A 48 4.51 -13.20 -5.08
CA ALA A 48 4.58 -11.79 -4.71
C ALA A 48 3.30 -11.34 -3.96
N ILE A 49 2.12 -11.68 -4.48
CA ILE A 49 0.84 -11.41 -3.80
C ILE A 49 0.79 -12.09 -2.43
N GLY A 50 1.14 -13.38 -2.36
CA GLY A 50 1.16 -14.12 -1.10
C GLY A 50 2.10 -13.50 -0.07
N MET A 51 3.31 -13.08 -0.49
CA MET A 51 4.28 -12.42 0.38
C MET A 51 3.75 -11.09 0.93
N ILE A 52 3.12 -10.26 0.09
CA ILE A 52 2.49 -9.01 0.53
C ILE A 52 1.38 -9.29 1.54
N LEU A 53 0.51 -10.27 1.28
CA LEU A 53 -0.55 -10.63 2.21
C LEU A 53 0.01 -11.08 3.56
N VAL A 54 1.06 -11.90 3.58
CA VAL A 54 1.73 -12.32 4.83
C VAL A 54 2.26 -11.11 5.61
N PHE A 55 2.97 -10.20 4.93
CA PHE A 55 3.51 -9.01 5.58
C PHE A 55 2.44 -8.05 6.09
N TYR A 56 1.26 -7.99 5.47
CA TYR A 56 0.17 -7.15 5.93
C TYR A 56 -0.68 -7.82 7.03
N LEU A 57 -0.99 -9.11 6.88
CA LEU A 57 -1.90 -9.83 7.78
C LEU A 57 -1.27 -10.09 9.16
N ILE A 58 0.00 -10.49 9.23
CA ILE A 58 0.64 -10.79 10.51
C ILE A 58 0.61 -9.56 11.45
N PRO A 59 1.07 -8.37 11.03
CA PRO A 59 0.97 -7.17 11.85
C PRO A 59 -0.46 -6.75 12.19
N ILE A 60 -1.40 -6.90 11.25
CA ILE A 60 -2.81 -6.58 11.49
C ILE A 60 -3.37 -7.46 12.61
N LEU A 61 -3.10 -8.77 12.58
CA LEU A 61 -3.64 -9.73 13.54
C LEU A 61 -3.05 -9.46 14.92
N MET A 62 -1.73 -9.26 15.00
CA MET A 62 -1.06 -8.92 16.26
C MET A 62 -1.54 -7.58 16.84
N TYR A 63 -1.77 -6.57 15.99
CA TYR A 63 -2.36 -5.29 16.42
C TYR A 63 -3.80 -5.48 16.94
N MET A 64 -4.58 -6.35 16.29
CA MET A 64 -5.92 -6.71 16.74
C MET A 64 -5.92 -7.44 18.09
N LEU A 65 -4.91 -8.25 18.36
CA LEU A 65 -4.69 -8.93 19.65
C LEU A 65 -4.20 -7.98 20.77
N GLY A 66 -3.97 -6.70 20.47
CA GLY A 66 -3.61 -5.67 21.47
C GLY A 66 -2.12 -5.34 21.54
N VAL A 67 -1.30 -5.86 20.63
CA VAL A 67 0.13 -5.50 20.56
C VAL A 67 0.28 -4.13 19.88
N ASP A 68 0.15 -3.06 20.66
CA ASP A 68 0.18 -1.68 20.15
C ASP A 68 1.49 -1.29 19.45
N ALA A 69 2.60 -1.98 19.75
CA ALA A 69 3.88 -1.78 19.07
C ALA A 69 3.82 -2.13 17.57
N MET A 70 2.88 -2.98 17.14
CA MET A 70 2.74 -3.37 15.73
C MET A 70 2.40 -2.21 14.81
N LYS A 71 1.87 -1.11 15.33
CA LYS A 71 1.68 0.13 14.55
C LYS A 71 3.00 0.65 13.97
N PHE A 72 4.14 0.42 14.61
CA PHE A 72 5.45 0.84 14.10
C PHE A 72 5.94 -0.07 12.96
N VAL A 73 5.73 -1.39 13.09
CA VAL A 73 6.02 -2.34 12.02
C VAL A 73 5.17 -2.03 10.79
N MET A 74 3.86 -1.80 10.99
CA MET A 74 2.95 -1.39 9.92
C MET A 74 3.35 -0.06 9.31
N ALA A 75 3.88 0.88 10.10
CA ALA A 75 4.39 2.15 9.59
C ALA A 75 5.62 1.95 8.67
N ALA A 76 6.54 1.07 9.05
CA ALA A 76 7.68 0.71 8.20
C ALA A 76 7.21 0.05 6.89
N LEU A 77 6.25 -0.89 6.97
CA LEU A 77 5.67 -1.55 5.79
C LEU A 77 4.93 -0.57 4.88
N CYS A 78 4.11 0.33 5.42
CA CYS A 78 3.42 1.37 4.64
C CYS A 78 4.41 2.35 4.02
N GLY A 79 5.51 2.65 4.70
CA GLY A 79 6.59 3.50 4.19
C GLY A 79 7.32 2.85 3.01
N MET A 80 7.70 1.58 3.14
CA MET A 80 8.28 0.80 2.03
C MET A 80 7.29 0.67 0.87
N GLY A 81 6.02 0.40 1.17
CA GLY A 81 4.96 0.34 0.15
C GLY A 81 4.80 1.66 -0.60
N LEU A 82 4.83 2.79 0.10
CA LEU A 82 4.80 4.12 -0.53
C LEU A 82 5.98 4.31 -1.50
N LEU A 83 7.20 3.94 -1.09
CA LEU A 83 8.38 4.00 -1.96
C LEU A 83 8.24 3.09 -3.19
N ILE A 84 7.73 1.87 -3.00
CA ILE A 84 7.50 0.92 -4.10
C ILE A 84 6.47 1.48 -5.09
N HIS A 85 5.35 2.03 -4.60
CA HIS A 85 4.33 2.59 -5.49
C HIS A 85 4.82 3.82 -6.26
N LEU A 86 5.54 4.74 -5.61
CA LEU A 86 6.07 5.93 -6.27
C LEU A 86 7.18 5.57 -7.27
N SER A 87 8.06 4.63 -6.94
CA SER A 87 9.08 4.15 -7.88
C SER A 87 8.45 3.39 -9.05
N THR A 88 7.45 2.55 -8.80
CA THR A 88 6.71 1.85 -9.87
C THR A 88 6.00 2.85 -10.77
N ALA A 89 5.34 3.87 -10.23
CA ALA A 89 4.73 4.94 -11.02
C ALA A 89 5.78 5.66 -11.90
N ALA A 90 6.96 5.96 -11.37
CA ALA A 90 8.04 6.54 -12.15
C ALA A 90 8.51 5.62 -13.28
N ILE A 91 8.70 4.32 -13.00
CA ILE A 91 9.08 3.31 -14.02
C ILE A 91 8.01 3.21 -15.10
N VAL A 92 6.74 3.13 -14.71
CA VAL A 92 5.59 3.10 -15.64
C VAL A 92 5.62 4.33 -16.57
N LEU A 93 5.86 5.51 -16.02
CA LEU A 93 5.96 6.73 -16.82
C LEU A 93 7.15 6.66 -17.79
N MET A 94 8.30 6.17 -17.35
CA MET A 94 9.48 5.98 -18.20
C MET A 94 9.19 5.01 -19.35
N VAL A 95 8.56 3.86 -19.06
CA VAL A 95 8.19 2.86 -20.08
C VAL A 95 7.26 3.46 -21.13
N SER A 96 6.32 4.33 -20.74
CA SER A 96 5.41 4.95 -21.70
C SER A 96 6.01 6.15 -22.45
N VAL A 97 6.91 6.92 -21.84
CA VAL A 97 7.54 8.08 -22.49
C VAL A 97 8.67 7.67 -23.43
N PHE A 98 9.44 6.65 -23.06
CA PHE A 98 10.62 6.20 -23.81
C PHE A 98 10.41 4.89 -24.58
N GLY A 99 9.31 4.18 -24.32
CA GLY A 99 8.92 2.99 -25.09
C GLY A 99 7.83 3.31 -26.10
N ASP A 100 7.56 2.36 -26.99
CA ASP A 100 6.49 2.46 -27.99
C ASP A 100 5.10 2.12 -27.42
N HIS A 101 4.90 2.32 -26.11
CA HIS A 101 3.66 2.00 -25.41
C HIS A 101 2.89 3.28 -25.04
N PRO A 102 1.66 3.47 -25.55
CA PRO A 102 0.84 4.61 -25.17
C PRO A 102 0.49 4.58 -23.68
N LEU A 103 0.28 5.76 -23.08
CA LEU A 103 -0.08 5.89 -21.66
C LEU A 103 -1.34 5.10 -21.28
N SER A 104 -2.24 4.85 -22.23
CA SER A 104 -3.44 4.02 -22.04
C SER A 104 -3.13 2.61 -21.56
N ASP A 105 -2.00 2.04 -21.97
CA ASP A 105 -1.65 0.64 -21.70
C ASP A 105 -1.17 0.44 -20.26
N VAL A 106 -0.74 1.53 -19.62
CA VAL A 106 -0.19 1.53 -18.27
C VAL A 106 -0.98 2.38 -17.28
N ILE A 107 -2.06 3.04 -17.74
CA ILE A 107 -2.86 3.97 -16.93
C ILE A 107 -3.45 3.31 -15.68
N THR A 108 -3.82 2.03 -15.78
CA THR A 108 -4.35 1.24 -14.66
C THR A 108 -3.29 1.06 -13.57
N VAL A 109 -2.06 0.73 -13.95
CA VAL A 109 -0.94 0.56 -13.02
C VAL A 109 -0.59 1.88 -12.36
N MET A 110 -0.56 2.96 -13.14
CA MET A 110 -0.34 4.32 -12.64
C MET A 110 -1.42 4.73 -11.61
N GLY A 111 -2.70 4.53 -11.95
CA GLY A 111 -3.82 4.83 -11.07
C GLY A 111 -3.76 4.05 -9.76
N LEU A 112 -3.45 2.75 -9.81
CA LEU A 112 -3.29 1.91 -8.63
C LEU A 112 -2.10 2.36 -7.76
N CYS A 113 -0.98 2.76 -8.36
CA CYS A 113 0.16 3.29 -7.61
C CYS A 113 -0.19 4.58 -6.87
N LEU A 114 -0.85 5.54 -7.54
CA LEU A 114 -1.25 6.81 -6.93
C LEU A 114 -2.31 6.61 -5.84
N ALA A 115 -3.30 5.74 -6.07
CA ALA A 115 -4.30 5.40 -5.07
C ALA A 115 -3.66 4.74 -3.84
N SER A 116 -2.74 3.80 -4.06
CA SER A 116 -2.02 3.13 -2.97
C SER A 116 -1.13 4.10 -2.19
N ALA A 117 -0.45 5.02 -2.89
CA ALA A 117 0.35 6.06 -2.25
C ALA A 117 -0.52 6.96 -1.35
N ALA A 118 -1.68 7.41 -1.86
CA ALA A 118 -2.63 8.21 -1.09
C ALA A 118 -3.13 7.47 0.15
N VAL A 119 -3.50 6.19 0.03
CA VAL A 119 -3.95 5.37 1.17
C VAL A 119 -2.84 5.22 2.22
N ASN A 120 -1.61 4.96 1.82
CA ASN A 120 -0.48 4.86 2.75
C ASN A 120 -0.21 6.19 3.46
N ILE A 121 -0.28 7.33 2.77
CA ILE A 121 -0.17 8.66 3.39
C ILE A 121 -1.30 8.91 4.40
N ILE A 122 -2.55 8.62 4.01
CA ILE A 122 -3.73 8.74 4.90
C ILE A 122 -3.57 7.83 6.12
N TRP A 123 -3.01 6.64 5.95
CA TRP A 123 -2.75 5.69 7.03
C TRP A 123 -1.80 6.29 8.08
N PHE A 124 -0.70 6.93 7.67
CA PHE A 124 0.24 7.57 8.62
C PHE A 124 -0.47 8.63 9.48
N PHE A 125 -1.26 9.50 8.85
CA PHE A 125 -2.03 10.50 9.60
C PHE A 125 -3.10 9.86 10.48
N ALA A 126 -3.76 8.80 10.04
CA ALA A 126 -4.78 8.11 10.83
C ALA A 126 -4.20 7.46 12.10
N VAL A 127 -2.97 6.97 12.05
CA VAL A 127 -2.30 6.28 13.16
C VAL A 127 -1.65 7.27 14.13
N PHE A 128 -0.88 8.23 13.61
CA PHE A 128 0.01 9.07 14.42
C PHE A 128 -0.55 10.44 14.76
N ARG A 129 -1.67 10.86 14.16
CA ARG A 129 -2.28 12.14 14.55
C ARG A 129 -2.73 12.06 16.01
N SER A 130 -2.12 12.90 16.84
CA SER A 130 -2.49 13.05 18.24
C SER A 130 -3.96 13.51 18.32
N SER A 131 -4.76 12.81 19.13
CA SER A 131 -6.09 13.31 19.48
C SER A 131 -5.85 14.51 20.39
N SER A 132 -6.14 15.72 19.89
CA SER A 132 -6.06 16.94 20.71
C SER A 132 -6.80 16.67 22.02
N LYS A 133 -6.08 16.71 23.15
CA LYS A 133 -6.68 16.52 24.47
C LYS A 133 -7.76 17.60 24.60
N LYS A 134 -9.03 17.20 24.76
CA LYS A 134 -10.08 18.15 25.14
C LYS A 134 -9.58 18.87 26.40
N PRO A 135 -9.66 20.21 26.47
CA PRO A 135 -9.24 20.93 27.66
C PRO A 135 -10.04 20.36 28.83
N VAL A 136 -9.32 19.92 29.86
CA VAL A 136 -9.94 19.47 31.12
C VAL A 136 -10.57 20.72 31.73
N THR A 137 -11.88 20.90 31.54
CA THR A 137 -12.67 21.82 32.35
C THR A 137 -12.67 21.30 33.77
N ARG A 138 -11.72 21.78 34.58
CA ARG A 138 -11.79 21.65 36.04
C ARG A 138 -12.92 22.57 36.50
N ASN A 139 -14.08 22.00 36.80
CA ASN A 139 -15.09 22.70 37.57
C ASN A 139 -14.58 22.75 39.01
N PHE A 140 -14.21 23.95 39.46
CA PHE A 140 -13.99 24.25 40.87
C PHE A 140 -15.35 24.63 41.45
N THR A 141 -15.92 23.75 42.26
CA THR A 141 -17.04 24.02 43.17
C THR A 141 -16.53 23.85 44.59
#